data_AF-A0A924P438-F1
#
_entry.id   AF-A0A924P438-F1
#
_cell.length_a   1.000
_cell.length_b   1.000
_cell.length_c   1.000
_cell.angle_alpha   90.00
_cell.angle_beta   90.00
_cell.angle_gamma   90.00
#
_symmetry.space_group_name_H-M   'P 1'
#
loop_
_entity.id
_entity.type
_entity.pdbx_description
1 polymer ?
#
loop_
_entity_poly.entity_id
_entity_poly.type
_entity_poly.pdbx_seq_one_letter_code
_entity_poly.pdbx_strand_id
1 'polypeptide(L)'
;MNKIRPDVDIIQDVMKETLAAYPSSKFVESLLAQYLERGSLSKKQLEGLHSKAQNVSTIAPGKLATLQAIIMKMPNRFKSPLPENIPLPVKDVLLEKKLTEILGRYPQHKRVLFIKLRFDNNEAISALEKSEVDRFHKLLVR
;
A
#
# COMPACT_ATOMS: atom_id res chain seq x y z
N MET A 1 -6.38 9.54 -35.45
CA MET A 1 -6.96 9.68 -34.09
C MET A 1 -8.44 9.92 -34.23
N ASN A 2 -9.26 8.88 -34.08
CA ASN A 2 -10.71 8.99 -34.27
C ASN A 2 -11.29 9.79 -33.10
N LYS A 3 -11.68 11.04 -33.38
CA LYS A 3 -12.54 11.81 -32.48
C LYS A 3 -13.82 10.98 -32.31
N ILE A 4 -14.04 10.48 -31.11
CA ILE A 4 -15.37 10.08 -30.65
C ILE A 4 -16.26 11.29 -30.96
N ARG A 5 -17.42 11.06 -31.60
CA ARG A 5 -18.33 12.13 -32.01
C ARG A 5 -18.46 13.13 -30.85
N PRO A 6 -18.10 14.42 -31.03
CA PRO A 6 -18.09 15.40 -29.94
C PRO A 6 -19.48 15.68 -29.34
N ASP A 7 -20.54 15.10 -29.92
CA ASP A 7 -21.92 15.49 -29.62
C ASP A 7 -22.56 14.72 -28.45
N VAL A 8 -21.97 13.62 -27.95
CA VAL A 8 -22.57 12.85 -26.84
C VAL A 8 -21.53 12.29 -25.88
N ASP A 9 -21.35 12.97 -24.74
CA ASP A 9 -20.56 12.48 -23.60
C ASP A 9 -21.49 11.85 -22.55
N ILE A 10 -21.70 10.55 -22.68
CA ILE A 10 -22.59 9.78 -21.80
C ILE A 10 -22.07 9.77 -20.35
N ILE A 11 -20.75 9.80 -20.14
CA ILE A 11 -20.18 9.75 -18.79
C ILE A 11 -20.48 11.06 -18.07
N GLN A 12 -20.22 12.20 -18.74
CA GLN A 12 -20.53 13.52 -18.18
C GLN A 12 -22.03 13.70 -17.94
N ASP A 13 -22.87 13.27 -18.88
CA ASP A 13 -24.33 13.33 -18.74
C ASP A 13 -24.82 12.56 -17.51
N VAL A 14 -24.38 11.29 -17.36
CA VAL A 14 -24.75 10.47 -16.20
C VAL A 14 -24.28 11.12 -14.90
N MET A 15 -23.09 11.72 -14.85
CA MET A 15 -22.63 12.45 -13.65
C MET A 15 -23.53 13.65 -13.33
N LYS A 16 -23.90 14.46 -14.33
CA LYS A 16 -24.77 15.63 -14.13
C LYS A 16 -26.17 15.22 -13.67
N GLU A 17 -26.77 14.21 -14.31
CA GLU A 17 -28.09 13.70 -13.93
C GLU A 17 -28.07 13.06 -12.52
N THR A 18 -27.01 12.33 -12.19
CA THR A 18 -26.83 11.74 -10.85
C THR A 18 -26.62 12.83 -9.79
N LEU A 19 -25.89 13.89 -10.10
CA LEU A 19 -25.68 15.02 -9.19
C LEU A 19 -26.97 15.84 -9.00
N ALA A 20 -27.79 15.99 -10.04
CA ALA A 20 -29.10 16.64 -9.94
C ALA A 20 -30.05 15.85 -9.02
N ALA A 21 -30.00 14.51 -9.06
CA ALA A 21 -30.77 13.66 -8.15
C ALA A 21 -30.19 13.62 -6.73
N TYR A 22 -28.86 13.72 -6.58
CA TYR A 22 -28.16 13.66 -5.30
C TYR A 22 -27.18 14.83 -5.12
N PRO A 23 -27.69 16.07 -4.93
CA PRO A 23 -26.85 17.27 -4.87
C PRO A 23 -25.90 17.32 -3.67
N SER A 24 -26.18 16.56 -2.60
CA SER A 24 -25.31 16.45 -1.42
C SER A 24 -24.16 15.44 -1.58
N SER A 25 -24.10 14.73 -2.71
CA SER A 25 -23.11 13.68 -2.95
C SER A 25 -21.75 14.27 -3.34
N LYS A 26 -20.91 14.54 -2.33
CA LYS A 26 -19.50 14.94 -2.52
C LYS A 26 -18.71 13.97 -3.41
N PHE A 27 -19.10 12.70 -3.44
CA PHE A 27 -18.48 11.70 -4.29
C PHE A 27 -18.71 12.00 -5.78
N VAL A 28 -19.96 12.25 -6.20
CA VAL A 28 -20.30 12.51 -7.61
C VAL A 28 -19.74 13.86 -8.05
N GLU A 29 -19.79 14.86 -7.16
CA GLU A 29 -19.17 16.17 -7.38
C GLU A 29 -17.65 16.04 -7.62
N SER A 30 -16.96 15.28 -6.77
CA SER A 30 -15.52 15.00 -6.92
C SER A 30 -15.20 14.28 -8.23
N LEU A 31 -16.04 13.33 -8.65
CA LEU A 31 -15.86 12.64 -9.93
C LEU A 31 -16.04 13.58 -11.12
N LEU A 32 -17.05 14.45 -11.08
CA LEU A 32 -17.31 15.42 -12.14
C LEU A 32 -16.15 16.40 -12.28
N ALA A 33 -15.65 16.97 -11.18
CA ALA A 33 -14.49 17.86 -11.18
C ALA A 33 -13.26 17.17 -11.77
N GLN A 34 -12.94 15.96 -11.28
CA GLN A 34 -11.82 15.18 -11.79
C GLN A 34 -11.95 14.89 -13.30
N TYR A 35 -13.16 14.58 -13.77
CA TYR A 35 -13.41 14.28 -15.17
C TYR A 35 -13.25 15.53 -16.05
N LEU A 36 -13.72 16.69 -15.60
CA LEU A 36 -13.52 17.96 -16.30
C LEU A 36 -12.05 18.35 -16.39
N GLU A 37 -11.26 18.09 -15.34
CA GLU A 37 -9.83 18.40 -15.32
C GLU A 37 -9.00 17.48 -16.22
N ARG A 38 -9.25 16.16 -16.19
CA ARG A 38 -8.37 15.16 -16.84
C ARG A 38 -8.99 14.41 -18.02
N GLY A 39 -10.28 14.61 -18.29
CA GLY A 39 -11.03 13.98 -19.39
C GLY A 39 -11.24 12.46 -19.25
N SER A 40 -10.91 11.85 -18.11
CA SER A 40 -11.00 10.40 -17.91
C SER A 40 -11.27 10.02 -16.45
N LEU A 41 -11.77 8.80 -16.21
CA LEU A 41 -11.94 8.22 -14.87
C LEU A 41 -11.37 6.79 -14.86
N SER A 42 -10.95 6.33 -13.68
CA SER A 42 -10.56 4.93 -13.50
C SER A 42 -11.77 4.00 -13.56
N LYS A 43 -11.54 2.72 -13.90
CA LYS A 43 -12.61 1.70 -13.96
C LYS A 43 -13.45 1.65 -12.67
N LYS A 44 -12.78 1.64 -11.51
CA LYS A 44 -13.45 1.62 -10.19
C LYS A 44 -14.31 2.85 -9.93
N GLN A 45 -13.90 4.01 -10.44
CA GLN A 45 -14.69 5.24 -10.30
C GLN A 45 -15.95 5.19 -11.17
N LEU A 46 -15.85 4.66 -12.39
CA LEU A 46 -17.01 4.44 -13.25
C LEU A 46 -17.97 3.38 -12.67
N GLU A 47 -17.44 2.31 -12.08
CA GLU A 47 -18.24 1.32 -11.33
C GLU A 47 -19.00 1.97 -10.17
N GLY A 48 -18.32 2.80 -9.37
CA GLY A 48 -18.95 3.55 -8.28
C GLY A 48 -20.00 4.55 -8.77
N LEU A 49 -19.75 5.23 -9.89
CA LEU A 49 -20.73 6.10 -10.54
C LEU A 49 -21.96 5.31 -10.98
N HIS A 50 -21.77 4.18 -11.67
CA HIS A 50 -22.84 3.32 -12.14
C HIS A 50 -23.73 2.84 -10.99
N SER A 51 -23.14 2.34 -9.90
CA SER A 51 -23.91 1.90 -8.71
C SER A 51 -24.73 3.02 -8.06
N LYS A 52 -24.26 4.28 -8.11
CA LYS A 52 -25.03 5.42 -7.64
C LYS A 52 -26.15 5.81 -8.61
N ALA A 53 -25.83 5.86 -9.90
CA ALA A 53 -26.73 6.21 -10.98
C ALA A 53 -27.88 5.21 -11.15
N GLN A 54 -27.68 3.93 -10.83
CA GLN A 54 -28.71 2.89 -10.87
C GLN A 54 -29.95 3.19 -10.02
N ASN A 55 -29.79 3.95 -8.92
CA ASN A 55 -30.90 4.30 -8.03
C ASN A 55 -31.67 5.55 -8.50
N VAL A 56 -31.22 6.19 -9.58
CA VAL A 56 -31.83 7.41 -10.12
C VAL A 56 -32.78 7.03 -11.24
N SER A 57 -34.08 7.19 -11.00
CA SER A 57 -35.14 6.87 -11.98
C SER A 57 -35.20 7.81 -13.18
N THR A 58 -34.60 9.00 -13.08
CA THR A 58 -34.59 10.00 -14.17
C THR A 58 -33.59 9.68 -15.28
N ILE A 59 -32.60 8.81 -15.02
CA ILE A 59 -31.56 8.47 -15.99
C ILE A 59 -32.11 7.47 -17.00
N ALA A 60 -31.94 7.77 -18.29
CA ALA A 60 -32.37 6.87 -19.34
C ALA A 60 -31.61 5.52 -19.28
N PRO A 61 -32.30 4.37 -19.39
CA PRO A 61 -31.67 3.06 -19.25
C PRO A 61 -30.57 2.81 -20.30
N GLY A 62 -30.70 3.39 -21.49
CA GLY A 62 -29.67 3.34 -22.54
C GLY A 62 -28.35 4.00 -22.14
N LYS A 63 -28.39 5.08 -21.34
CA LYS A 63 -27.18 5.75 -20.83
C LYS A 63 -26.47 4.87 -19.79
N LEU A 64 -27.22 4.26 -18.87
CA LEU A 64 -26.68 3.30 -17.89
C LEU A 64 -26.06 2.08 -18.57
N ALA A 65 -26.76 1.49 -19.55
CA ALA A 65 -26.25 0.35 -20.32
C ALA A 65 -24.95 0.71 -21.06
N THR A 66 -24.86 1.92 -21.61
CA THR A 66 -23.63 2.36 -22.29
C THR A 66 -22.48 2.60 -21.32
N LEU A 67 -22.74 3.19 -20.16
CA LEU A 67 -21.74 3.31 -19.09
C LEU A 67 -21.22 1.93 -18.66
N GLN A 68 -22.11 0.96 -18.47
CA GLN A 68 -21.75 -0.42 -18.15
C GLN A 68 -20.89 -1.06 -19.25
N ALA A 69 -21.23 -0.85 -20.53
CA ALA A 69 -20.45 -1.36 -21.65
C ALA A 69 -19.04 -0.75 -21.70
N ILE A 70 -18.90 0.54 -21.37
CA ILE A 70 -17.60 1.22 -21.25
C ILE A 70 -16.77 0.57 -20.13
N ILE A 71 -17.36 0.35 -18.94
CA ILE A 71 -16.70 -0.30 -17.80
C ILE A 71 -16.20 -1.70 -18.17
N MET A 72 -17.03 -2.50 -18.84
CA MET A 72 -16.69 -3.86 -19.24
C MET A 72 -15.53 -3.92 -20.24
N LYS A 73 -15.40 -2.91 -21.12
CA LYS A 73 -14.27 -2.80 -22.06
C LYS A 73 -12.95 -2.44 -21.38
N MET A 74 -12.98 -1.87 -20.17
CA MET A 74 -11.75 -1.48 -19.47
C MET A 74 -11.02 -2.70 -18.88
N PRO A 75 -9.68 -2.80 -19.05
CA PRO A 75 -8.91 -3.94 -18.56
C PRO A 75 -8.89 -4.00 -17.03
N ASN A 76 -8.95 -5.23 -16.50
CA ASN A 76 -8.72 -5.48 -15.07
C ASN A 76 -7.21 -5.45 -14.79
N ARG A 77 -6.75 -4.51 -13.98
CA ARG A 77 -5.37 -4.49 -13.48
C ARG A 77 -5.31 -5.27 -12.17
N PHE A 78 -4.79 -6.49 -12.22
CA PHE A 78 -4.54 -7.29 -11.03
C PHE A 78 -3.32 -6.72 -10.28
N LYS A 79 -3.43 -6.59 -8.96
CA LYS A 79 -2.26 -6.34 -8.09
C LYS A 79 -1.64 -7.69 -7.77
N SER A 80 -0.31 -7.79 -7.84
CA SER A 80 0.42 -8.97 -7.39
C SER A 80 0.06 -9.30 -5.94
N PRO A 81 -0.02 -10.58 -5.56
CA PRO A 81 -0.19 -10.96 -4.17
C PRO A 81 0.95 -10.37 -3.34
N LEU A 82 0.64 -9.91 -2.12
CA LEU A 82 1.67 -9.45 -1.19
C LEU A 82 2.61 -10.63 -0.88
N PRO A 83 3.93 -10.38 -0.73
CA PRO A 83 4.84 -11.41 -0.27
C PRO A 83 4.41 -11.93 1.10
N GLU A 84 4.64 -13.22 1.33
CA GLU A 84 4.34 -13.85 2.62
C GLU A 84 5.11 -13.15 3.74
N ASN A 85 4.43 -12.94 4.88
CA ASN A 85 4.98 -12.25 6.03
C ASN A 85 6.00 -13.17 6.71
N ILE A 86 7.28 -13.06 6.34
CA ILE A 86 8.36 -13.84 6.95
C ILE A 86 8.44 -13.42 8.43
N PRO A 87 8.17 -14.32 9.39
CA PRO A 87 8.26 -13.99 10.79
C PRO A 87 9.70 -13.56 11.13
N LEU A 88 9.82 -12.44 11.85
CA LEU A 88 11.11 -11.90 12.27
C LEU A 88 11.88 -12.98 13.06
N PRO A 89 13.18 -13.19 12.79
CA PRO A 89 13.98 -14.17 13.52
C PRO A 89 14.00 -13.83 15.01
N VAL A 90 13.74 -14.84 15.86
CA VAL A 90 13.78 -14.71 17.31
C VAL A 90 15.23 -14.44 17.74
N LYS A 91 15.50 -13.25 18.27
CA LYS A 91 16.83 -12.85 18.75
C LYS A 91 17.24 -13.64 19.99
N ASP A 92 18.51 -14.04 20.06
CA ASP A 92 19.10 -14.73 21.22
C ASP A 92 19.25 -13.77 22.43
N VAL A 93 18.30 -13.83 23.36
CA VAL A 93 18.26 -12.97 24.56
C VAL A 93 19.52 -13.09 25.43
N LEU A 94 20.12 -14.29 25.50
CA LEU A 94 21.33 -14.53 26.30
C LEU A 94 22.57 -13.85 25.72
N LEU A 95 22.66 -13.80 24.38
CA LEU A 95 23.77 -13.15 23.70
C LEU A 95 23.70 -11.63 23.87
N GLU A 96 22.49 -11.07 23.74
CA GLU A 96 22.25 -9.65 23.94
C GLU A 96 22.70 -9.18 25.33
N LYS A 97 22.33 -9.92 26.39
CA LYS A 97 22.75 -9.61 27.76
C LYS A 97 24.27 -9.54 27.90
N LYS A 98 24.99 -10.55 27.41
CA LYS A 98 26.47 -10.60 27.46
C LYS A 98 27.10 -9.42 26.72
N LEU A 99 26.60 -9.08 25.53
CA LEU A 99 27.08 -7.93 24.76
C LEU A 99 26.88 -6.62 25.52
N THR A 100 25.69 -6.42 26.11
CA THR A 100 25.40 -5.20 26.89
C THR A 100 26.25 -5.09 28.15
N GLU A 101 26.52 -6.20 28.85
CA GLU A 101 27.35 -6.19 30.06
C GLU A 101 28.82 -5.87 29.75
N ILE A 102 29.37 -6.44 28.66
CA ILE A 102 30.75 -6.13 28.25
C ILE A 102 30.87 -4.67 27.81
N LEU A 103 29.93 -4.18 26.99
CA LEU A 103 29.95 -2.79 26.52
C LEU A 103 29.67 -1.77 27.63
N GLY A 104 28.96 -2.18 28.68
CA GLY A 104 28.77 -1.34 29.87
C GLY A 104 30.09 -1.06 30.61
N ARG A 105 31.01 -2.03 30.67
CA ARG A 105 32.35 -1.85 31.27
C ARG A 105 33.38 -1.30 30.30
N TYR A 106 33.32 -1.72 29.04
CA TYR A 106 34.26 -1.35 27.99
C TYR A 106 33.53 -0.86 26.73
N PRO A 107 33.06 0.41 26.73
CA PRO A 107 32.27 0.95 25.62
C PRO A 107 32.99 0.95 24.28
N GLN A 108 34.33 0.98 24.27
CA GLN A 108 35.16 1.02 23.06
C GLN A 108 35.66 -0.36 22.60
N HIS A 109 35.08 -1.45 23.10
CA HIS A 109 35.53 -2.80 22.73
C HIS A 109 35.14 -3.15 21.27
N LYS A 110 36.05 -2.82 20.32
CA LYS A 110 35.83 -2.89 18.86
C LYS A 110 35.17 -4.18 18.38
N ARG A 111 35.61 -5.34 18.88
CA ARG A 111 35.07 -6.64 18.46
C ARG A 111 33.63 -6.88 18.94
N VAL A 112 33.29 -6.41 20.14
CA VAL A 112 31.97 -6.61 20.73
C VAL A 112 30.98 -5.60 20.15
N LEU A 113 31.44 -4.37 19.86
CA LEU A 113 30.69 -3.39 19.08
C LEU A 113 30.32 -3.92 17.69
N PHE A 114 31.28 -4.54 17.00
CA PHE A 114 31.04 -5.16 15.70
C PHE A 114 29.98 -6.26 15.78
N ILE A 115 30.07 -7.15 16.78
CA ILE A 115 29.08 -8.23 16.97
C ILE A 115 27.70 -7.68 17.37
N LYS A 116 27.64 -6.62 18.19
CA LYS A 116 26.39 -5.94 18.57
C LYS A 116 25.71 -5.27 17.37
N LEU A 117 26.48 -4.59 16.51
CA LEU A 117 25.96 -4.02 15.27
C LEU A 117 25.31 -5.09 14.38
N ARG A 118 25.99 -6.24 14.20
CA ARG A 118 25.46 -7.37 13.43
C ARG A 118 24.20 -7.97 14.07
N PHE A 119 24.19 -8.12 15.39
CA PHE A 119 23.03 -8.58 16.15
C PHE A 119 21.82 -7.65 16.00
N ASP A 120 22.05 -6.34 16.05
CA ASP A 120 21.01 -5.34 15.94
C ASP A 120 20.38 -5.33 14.55
N ASN A 121 21.20 -5.56 13.50
CA ASN A 121 20.79 -5.71 12.11
C ASN A 121 20.12 -7.07 11.77
N ASN A 122 19.87 -7.94 12.75
CA ASN A 122 19.33 -9.30 12.56
C ASN A 122 20.22 -10.21 11.68
N GLU A 123 21.53 -9.96 11.65
CA GLU A 123 22.46 -10.83 10.92
C GLU A 123 22.74 -12.12 11.71
N ALA A 124 23.01 -13.21 10.99
CA ALA A 124 23.40 -14.47 11.60
C ALA A 124 24.80 -14.35 12.26
N ILE A 125 24.86 -14.62 13.56
CA ILE A 125 26.09 -14.65 14.34
C ILE A 125 26.63 -16.07 14.39
N SER A 126 27.88 -16.23 13.97
CA SER A 126 28.55 -17.54 13.91
C SER A 126 28.75 -18.11 15.32
N ALA A 127 28.79 -19.45 15.43
CA ALA A 127 29.14 -20.14 16.67
C ALA A 127 30.52 -19.69 17.22
N LEU A 128 31.46 -19.36 16.33
CA LEU A 128 32.77 -18.83 16.71
C LEU A 128 32.63 -17.48 17.42
N GLU A 129 31.84 -16.56 16.86
CA GLU A 129 31.60 -15.23 17.44
C GLU A 129 30.87 -15.33 18.79
N LYS A 130 29.95 -16.28 18.94
CA LYS A 130 29.31 -16.56 20.24
C LYS A 130 30.33 -17.02 21.29
N SER A 131 31.26 -17.91 20.91
CA SER A 131 32.33 -18.37 21.81
C SER A 131 33.34 -17.27 22.17
N GLU A 132 33.60 -16.33 21.25
CA GLU A 132 34.41 -15.14 21.52
C GLU A 132 33.74 -14.24 22.56
N VAL A 133 32.44 -13.96 22.40
CA VAL A 133 31.67 -13.16 23.37
C VAL A 133 31.68 -13.84 24.75
N ASP A 134 31.54 -15.15 24.81
CA ASP A 134 31.62 -15.92 26.06
C ASP A 134 33.00 -15.82 26.72
N ARG A 135 34.08 -15.85 25.92
CA ARG A 135 35.43 -15.66 26.41
C ARG A 135 35.64 -14.23 26.93
N PHE A 136 35.19 -13.21 26.21
CA PHE A 136 35.32 -11.81 26.65
C PHE A 136 34.50 -11.53 27.91
N HIS A 137 33.29 -12.10 28.01
CA HIS A 137 32.46 -12.00 29.20
C HIS A 137 33.17 -12.56 30.45
N LYS A 138 33.83 -13.73 30.31
CA LYS A 138 34.63 -14.36 31.37
C LYS A 138 35.93 -13.66 31.73
N LEU A 139 36.43 -12.74 30.90
CA LEU A 139 37.70 -12.05 31.14
C LEU A 139 37.49 -10.61 31.62
N LEU A 140 36.41 -9.97 31.19
CA LEU A 140 36.16 -8.53 31.38
C LEU A 140 35.04 -8.25 32.37
N VAL A 141 34.12 -9.21 32.58
CA VAL A 141 32.92 -9.04 33.41
C VAL A 141 32.95 -9.96 34.62
N ARG A 142 33.07 -11.27 34.39
CA ARG A 142 33.20 -12.30 35.43
C ARG A 142 34.67 -12.52 35.78
#